data_AF-A0A2N2F481-F1
#
_entry.id   AF-A0A2N2F481-F1
#
_cell.length_a   1.000
_cell.length_b   1.000
_cell.length_c   1.000
_cell.angle_alpha   90.00
_cell.angle_beta   90.00
_cell.angle_gamma   90.00
#
_symmetry.space_group_name_H-M   'P 1'
#
loop_
_entity.id
_entity.type
_entity.pdbx_description
1 polymer ?
#
loop_
_entity_poly.entity_id
_entity_poly.type
_entity_poly.pdbx_seq_one_letter_code
_entity_poly.pdbx_strand_id
1 'polypeptide(L)'
;MRKKSAQYQGYTLAEVLVVLMIVIILGGIGAYSFSGLRDSVLVKQNIEEIKQDLQLVQQKAMLLEKRDGEGWIYGIGIDFTEISDGKYTFFKWCSPFTAYGDIRTRSEILAYDSGQIIGVPTPYGPNAKLPLDEWEPSSLCNRNAGFPDIPISSYLTIMPGIEEGKIHAGFNIALIGDASYIVFETVTGRVFLYDSDGMPVSYSPNGVYIPNKLFAVEILRNRGMIADVIKVYPLSGAVSHDIEER
;
A
#
# COMPACT_ATOMS: atom_id res chain seq x y z
N MET A 1 -7.20 -76.19 27.64
CA MET A 1 -6.89 -74.90 26.95
C MET A 1 -5.83 -74.16 27.75
N ARG A 2 -4.61 -74.04 27.24
CA ARG A 2 -3.49 -73.37 27.92
C ARG A 2 -3.37 -71.95 27.38
N LYS A 3 -3.81 -70.94 28.15
CA LYS A 3 -3.63 -69.52 27.81
C LYS A 3 -2.13 -69.20 27.84
N LYS A 4 -1.52 -68.90 26.68
CA LYS A 4 -0.20 -68.26 26.62
C LYS A 4 -0.38 -66.81 27.05
N SER A 5 0.21 -66.42 28.18
CA SER A 5 0.38 -65.01 28.54
C SER A 5 1.38 -64.39 27.58
N ALA A 6 0.99 -63.29 26.92
CA ALA A 6 1.91 -62.50 26.12
C ALA A 6 2.97 -61.91 27.06
N GLN A 7 4.22 -62.35 26.89
CA GLN A 7 5.37 -61.79 27.58
C GLN A 7 5.61 -60.40 26.98
N TYR A 8 5.35 -59.35 27.75
CA TYR A 8 5.80 -58.01 27.40
C TYR A 8 7.33 -58.00 27.49
N GLN A 9 8.00 -57.90 26.34
CA GLN A 9 9.43 -57.62 26.31
C GLN A 9 9.63 -56.21 26.86
N GLY A 10 10.15 -56.12 28.08
CA GLY A 10 10.50 -54.85 28.70
C GLY A 10 11.70 -54.26 27.96
N TYR A 11 11.52 -53.10 27.35
CA TYR A 11 12.61 -52.31 26.80
C TYR A 11 13.60 -51.94 27.92
N THR A 12 14.89 -51.97 27.60
CA THR A 12 15.91 -51.56 28.58
C THR A 12 15.83 -50.05 28.80
N LEU A 13 16.09 -49.58 30.02
CA LEU A 13 16.03 -48.15 30.35
C LEU A 13 16.98 -47.32 29.48
N ALA A 14 18.12 -47.89 29.09
CA ALA A 14 19.08 -47.27 28.18
C ALA A 14 18.52 -47.06 26.77
N GLU A 15 17.79 -48.04 26.23
CA GLU A 15 17.19 -47.98 24.89
C GLU A 15 16.10 -46.89 24.82
N VAL A 16 15.26 -46.78 25.86
CA VAL A 16 14.25 -45.72 25.99
C VAL A 16 14.92 -44.33 26.05
N LEU A 17 16.07 -44.21 26.72
CA LEU A 17 16.80 -42.95 26.86
C LEU A 17 17.41 -42.49 25.53
N VAL A 18 17.99 -43.42 24.75
CA VAL A 18 18.53 -43.13 23.42
C VAL A 18 17.43 -42.68 22.46
N VAL A 19 16.27 -43.35 22.46
CA VAL A 19 15.13 -42.96 21.63
C VAL A 19 14.63 -41.56 22.00
N LEU A 20 14.49 -41.26 23.30
CA LEU A 20 14.09 -39.93 23.77
C LEU A 20 15.07 -38.83 23.33
N MET A 21 16.38 -39.10 23.41
CA MET A 21 17.41 -38.16 22.96
C MET A 21 17.27 -37.85 21.47
N ILE A 22 17.08 -38.87 20.63
CA ILE A 22 16.91 -38.70 19.19
C ILE A 22 15.63 -37.89 18.89
N VAL A 23 14.53 -38.18 19.58
CA VAL A 23 13.26 -37.44 19.41
C VAL A 23 13.40 -35.98 19.80
N ILE A 24 14.13 -35.65 20.86
CA ILE A 24 14.37 -34.27 21.28
C ILE A 24 15.21 -33.52 20.22
N ILE A 25 16.27 -34.15 19.71
CA ILE A 25 17.12 -33.54 18.67
C ILE A 25 16.32 -33.30 17.39
N LEU A 26 15.60 -34.32 16.91
CA LEU A 26 14.78 -34.20 15.70
C LEU A 26 13.63 -33.21 15.87
N GLY A 27 13.00 -33.20 17.06
CA GLY A 27 11.95 -32.26 17.41
C GLY A 27 12.44 -30.81 17.42
N GLY A 28 13.65 -30.57 17.97
CA GLY A 28 14.29 -29.26 17.95
C GLY A 28 14.55 -28.78 16.52
N ILE A 29 15.17 -29.59 15.68
CA ILE A 29 15.46 -29.24 14.28
C ILE A 29 14.17 -28.99 13.49
N GLY A 30 13.15 -29.82 13.68
CA GLY A 30 11.85 -29.66 13.04
C GLY A 30 11.16 -28.33 13.40
N ALA A 31 11.17 -27.96 14.69
CA ALA A 31 10.59 -26.70 15.16
C ALA A 31 11.32 -25.47 14.59
N TYR A 32 12.65 -25.51 14.51
CA TYR A 32 13.43 -24.40 13.92
C TYR A 32 13.14 -24.21 12.43
N SER A 33 13.04 -25.30 11.66
CA SER A 33 12.71 -25.26 10.24
C SER A 33 11.29 -24.71 9.99
N PHE A 34 10.33 -25.12 10.81
CA PHE A 34 8.94 -24.68 10.69
C PHE A 34 8.76 -23.16 10.89
N SER A 35 9.51 -22.56 11.82
CA SER A 35 9.49 -21.11 12.04
C SER A 35 9.92 -20.32 10.79
N GLY A 36 10.98 -20.75 10.10
CA GLY A 36 11.46 -20.05 8.89
C GLY A 36 10.50 -20.17 7.71
N LEU A 37 9.83 -21.32 7.58
CA LEU A 37 8.78 -21.51 6.58
C LEU A 37 7.58 -20.60 6.85
N ARG A 38 7.13 -20.52 8.11
CA ARG A 38 6.02 -19.64 8.49
C ARG A 38 6.33 -18.19 8.15
N ASP A 39 7.51 -17.69 8.52
CA ASP A 39 7.90 -16.31 8.26
C ASP A 39 7.94 -16.01 6.75
N SER A 40 8.45 -16.95 5.95
CA SER A 40 8.47 -16.81 4.49
C SER A 40 7.07 -16.82 3.87
N VAL A 41 6.14 -17.61 4.41
CA VAL A 41 4.73 -17.63 3.97
C VAL A 41 4.03 -16.32 4.31
N LEU A 42 4.24 -15.79 5.52
CA LEU A 42 3.64 -14.53 5.95
C LEU A 42 4.16 -13.34 5.12
N VAL A 43 5.46 -13.27 4.85
CA VAL A 43 6.02 -12.22 3.98
C VAL A 43 5.44 -12.30 2.57
N LYS A 44 5.34 -13.50 1.99
CA LYS A 44 4.71 -13.67 0.67
C LYS A 44 3.23 -13.26 0.68
N GLN A 45 2.51 -13.61 1.74
CA GLN A 45 1.11 -13.21 1.88
C GLN A 45 0.97 -11.68 1.95
N ASN A 46 1.77 -11.01 2.78
CA ASN A 46 1.81 -9.55 2.88
C ASN A 46 2.05 -8.88 1.52
N ILE A 47 3.01 -9.41 0.75
CA ILE A 47 3.35 -8.89 -0.58
C ILE A 47 2.19 -9.05 -1.55
N GLU A 48 1.56 -10.21 -1.57
CA GLU A 48 0.42 -10.48 -2.46
C GLU A 48 -0.81 -9.66 -2.06
N GLU A 49 -1.05 -9.42 -0.76
CA GLU A 49 -2.10 -8.53 -0.28
C GLU A 49 -1.89 -7.08 -0.79
N ILE A 50 -0.68 -6.52 -0.63
CA ILE A 50 -0.36 -5.17 -1.14
C ILE A 50 -0.53 -5.09 -2.66
N LYS A 51 -0.05 -6.11 -3.40
CA LYS A 51 -0.21 -6.16 -4.87
C LYS A 51 -1.67 -6.19 -5.29
N GLN A 52 -2.48 -7.03 -4.63
CA GLN A 52 -3.91 -7.14 -4.90
C GLN A 52 -4.62 -5.82 -4.62
N ASP A 53 -4.28 -5.15 -3.51
CA ASP A 53 -4.87 -3.87 -3.15
C ASP A 53 -4.49 -2.75 -4.13
N LEU A 54 -3.22 -2.69 -4.56
CA LEU A 54 -2.79 -1.76 -5.60
C LEU A 54 -3.57 -1.96 -6.91
N GLN A 55 -3.73 -3.21 -7.35
CA GLN A 55 -4.52 -3.54 -8.53
C GLN A 55 -6.00 -3.22 -8.35
N LEU A 56 -6.56 -3.51 -7.18
CA LEU A 56 -7.95 -3.20 -6.84
C LEU A 56 -8.21 -1.70 -6.89
N VAL A 57 -7.32 -0.88 -6.32
CA VAL A 57 -7.42 0.58 -6.35
C VAL A 57 -7.29 1.11 -7.76
N GLN A 58 -6.34 0.61 -8.55
CA GLN A 58 -6.20 0.98 -9.95
C GLN A 58 -7.49 0.70 -10.74
N GLN A 59 -8.05 -0.50 -10.59
CA GLN A 59 -9.30 -0.89 -11.25
C GLN A 59 -10.47 -0.02 -10.80
N LYS A 60 -10.58 0.24 -9.49
CA LYS A 60 -11.62 1.11 -8.93
C LYS A 60 -11.46 2.56 -9.36
N ALA A 61 -10.25 3.04 -9.59
CA ALA A 61 -10.01 4.37 -10.16
C ALA A 61 -10.56 4.44 -11.59
N MET A 62 -10.25 3.46 -12.43
CA MET A 62 -10.70 3.41 -13.83
C MET A 62 -12.22 3.17 -13.99
N LEU A 63 -12.84 2.49 -13.03
CA LEU A 63 -14.26 2.15 -13.03
C LEU A 63 -15.05 2.96 -12.01
N LEU A 64 -14.58 4.15 -11.67
CA LEU A 64 -15.21 4.95 -10.63
C LEU A 64 -16.58 5.43 -11.09
N GLU A 65 -17.63 4.84 -10.50
CA GLU A 65 -18.99 5.31 -10.66
C GLU A 65 -19.22 6.52 -9.75
N LYS A 66 -19.37 7.69 -10.38
CA LYS A 66 -19.74 8.92 -9.69
C LYS A 66 -21.14 8.76 -9.09
N ARG A 67 -21.25 8.94 -7.76
CA ARG A 67 -22.55 8.91 -7.08
C ARG A 67 -23.32 10.20 -7.33
N ASP A 68 -24.64 10.15 -7.16
CA ASP A 68 -25.49 11.34 -7.31
C ASP A 68 -25.03 12.48 -6.38
N GLY A 69 -24.85 13.66 -6.95
CA GLY A 69 -24.36 14.84 -6.23
C GLY A 69 -22.85 14.86 -5.96
N GLU A 70 -22.10 13.85 -6.37
CA GLU A 70 -20.63 13.83 -6.22
C GLU A 70 -19.95 14.71 -7.29
N GLY A 71 -18.90 15.43 -6.92
CA GLY A 71 -18.06 16.22 -7.81
C GLY A 71 -17.15 15.36 -8.67
N TRP A 72 -16.26 16.01 -9.43
CA TRP A 72 -15.21 15.31 -10.14
C TRP A 72 -14.18 14.74 -9.14
N ILE A 73 -13.54 13.64 -9.50
CA ILE A 73 -12.55 12.95 -8.66
C ILE A 73 -11.27 12.87 -9.46
N TYR A 74 -10.19 13.47 -8.95
CA TYR A 74 -8.89 13.44 -9.62
C TYR A 74 -8.33 12.02 -9.64
N GLY A 75 -8.42 11.32 -8.52
CA GLY A 75 -7.93 9.96 -8.41
C GLY A 75 -8.28 9.31 -7.09
N ILE A 76 -7.90 8.05 -6.98
CA ILE A 76 -8.00 7.23 -5.78
C ILE A 76 -6.58 6.90 -5.35
N GLY A 77 -6.28 7.09 -4.08
CA GLY A 77 -4.93 6.88 -3.56
C GLY A 77 -4.85 5.97 -2.37
N ILE A 78 -3.61 5.61 -2.06
CA ILE A 78 -3.20 4.83 -0.90
C ILE A 78 -2.14 5.62 -0.15
N ASP A 79 -2.33 5.73 1.16
CA ASP A 79 -1.42 6.33 2.11
C ASP A 79 -0.62 5.23 2.82
N PHE A 80 0.69 5.22 2.61
CA PHE A 80 1.63 4.28 3.23
C PHE A 80 2.44 4.90 4.37
N THR A 81 2.08 6.08 4.88
CA THR A 81 2.82 6.72 5.97
C THR A 81 2.88 5.88 7.25
N GLU A 82 1.83 5.10 7.53
CA GLU A 82 1.73 4.18 8.68
C GLU A 82 2.20 2.74 8.36
N ILE A 83 2.90 2.53 7.24
CA ILE A 83 3.27 1.17 6.81
C ILE A 83 4.25 0.48 7.77
N SER A 84 5.03 1.26 8.52
CA SER A 84 5.91 0.74 9.57
C SER A 84 5.13 0.09 10.72
N ASP A 85 3.90 0.55 10.96
CA ASP A 85 2.98 -0.04 11.93
C ASP A 85 2.15 -1.17 11.31
N GLY A 86 2.45 -1.53 10.06
CA GLY A 86 1.79 -2.58 9.29
C GLY A 86 0.43 -2.16 8.74
N LYS A 87 0.22 -0.86 8.49
CA LYS A 87 -1.08 -0.33 8.05
C LYS A 87 -0.95 0.63 6.88
N TYR A 88 -1.98 0.68 6.05
CA TYR A 88 -2.13 1.70 5.02
C TYR A 88 -3.61 1.98 4.76
N THR A 89 -3.92 3.22 4.36
CA THR A 89 -5.30 3.68 4.20
C THR A 89 -5.60 4.10 2.79
N PHE A 90 -6.88 4.01 2.41
CA PHE A 90 -7.36 4.34 1.08
C PHE A 90 -8.15 5.64 1.09
N PHE A 91 -7.92 6.47 0.09
CA PHE A 91 -8.55 7.78 -0.01
C PHE A 91 -8.98 8.11 -1.43
N LYS A 92 -9.88 9.08 -1.55
CA LYS A 92 -10.26 9.73 -2.80
C LYS A 92 -9.75 11.16 -2.77
N TRP A 93 -9.20 11.60 -3.89
CA TRP A 93 -8.85 13.00 -4.08
C TRP A 93 -9.96 13.70 -4.85
N CYS A 94 -10.76 14.47 -4.12
CA CYS A 94 -11.90 15.19 -4.63
C CYS A 94 -11.46 16.49 -5.32
N SER A 95 -11.94 16.68 -6.54
CA SER A 95 -11.79 17.94 -7.26
C SER A 95 -12.82 18.95 -6.77
N PRO A 96 -12.49 20.26 -6.76
CA PRO A 96 -13.48 21.29 -6.46
C PRO A 96 -14.50 21.48 -7.60
N PHE A 97 -14.24 20.91 -8.77
CA PHE A 97 -15.11 21.02 -9.94
C PHE A 97 -16.21 19.96 -9.92
N THR A 98 -17.42 20.32 -10.33
CA THR A 98 -18.56 19.39 -10.41
C THR A 98 -18.48 18.44 -11.62
N ALA A 99 -17.73 18.83 -12.66
CA ALA A 99 -17.59 18.11 -13.91
C ALA A 99 -16.16 18.19 -14.47
N TYR A 100 -15.84 17.24 -15.35
CA TYR A 100 -14.63 17.25 -16.15
C TYR A 100 -14.68 18.39 -17.19
N GLY A 101 -13.59 19.14 -17.34
CA GLY A 101 -13.50 20.19 -18.36
C GLY A 101 -12.50 21.30 -18.03
N ASP A 102 -12.33 21.62 -16.74
CA ASP A 102 -11.32 22.58 -16.29
C ASP A 102 -9.90 22.09 -16.64
N ILE A 103 -8.97 23.01 -16.90
CA ILE A 103 -7.59 22.69 -17.26
C ILE A 103 -6.96 21.73 -16.25
N ARG A 104 -7.25 21.88 -14.95
CA ARG A 104 -6.71 21.02 -13.88
C ARG A 104 -7.29 19.61 -13.90
N THR A 105 -8.53 19.46 -14.35
CA THR A 105 -9.15 18.13 -14.53
C THR A 105 -8.66 17.41 -15.78
N ARG A 106 -8.17 18.16 -16.77
CA ARG A 106 -7.71 17.64 -18.07
C ARG A 106 -6.20 17.51 -18.21
N SER A 107 -5.47 18.05 -17.24
CA SER A 107 -4.02 18.12 -17.25
C SER A 107 -3.36 16.74 -17.17
N GLU A 108 -2.12 16.65 -17.68
CA GLU A 108 -1.38 15.39 -17.68
C GLU A 108 -0.96 14.95 -16.27
N ILE A 109 -0.86 15.90 -15.34
CA ILE A 109 -0.53 15.73 -13.92
C ILE A 109 -1.80 16.04 -13.12
N LEU A 110 -2.11 15.28 -12.07
CA LEU A 110 -3.33 15.53 -11.30
C LEU A 110 -3.37 16.94 -10.69
N ALA A 111 -4.51 17.62 -10.83
CA ALA A 111 -4.77 18.95 -10.31
C ALA A 111 -3.77 20.04 -10.76
N TYR A 112 -3.19 19.90 -11.98
CA TYR A 112 -2.13 20.76 -12.47
C TYR A 112 -2.61 21.84 -13.45
N ASP A 113 -2.10 23.04 -13.27
CA ASP A 113 -2.17 24.15 -14.22
C ASP A 113 -0.76 24.47 -14.71
N SER A 114 -0.53 24.34 -16.03
CA SER A 114 0.77 24.60 -16.66
C SER A 114 1.22 26.06 -16.56
N GLY A 115 0.31 26.98 -16.26
CA GLY A 115 0.64 28.38 -16.02
C GLY A 115 1.22 28.65 -14.62
N GLN A 116 1.27 27.64 -13.75
CA GLN A 116 1.70 27.76 -12.36
C GLN A 116 2.78 26.73 -12.00
N ILE A 117 3.64 27.07 -11.04
CA ILE A 117 4.64 26.14 -10.48
C ILE A 117 3.92 25.17 -9.54
N ILE A 118 4.36 23.91 -9.51
CA ILE A 118 3.84 22.89 -8.58
C ILE A 118 4.06 23.34 -7.13
N GLY A 119 3.06 23.12 -6.28
CA GLY A 119 3.06 23.48 -4.86
C GLY A 119 2.71 24.94 -4.59
N VAL A 120 2.61 25.79 -5.61
CA VAL A 120 2.18 27.19 -5.42
C VAL A 120 0.68 27.25 -5.11
N PRO A 121 0.27 27.98 -4.06
CA PRO A 121 -1.14 28.17 -3.75
C PRO A 121 -1.94 28.77 -4.92
N THR A 122 -3.07 28.15 -5.24
CA THR A 122 -4.06 28.69 -6.19
C THR A 122 -5.41 28.83 -5.48
N PRO A 123 -6.42 29.49 -6.08
CA PRO A 123 -7.77 29.57 -5.51
C PRO A 123 -8.42 28.21 -5.22
N TYR A 124 -7.88 27.13 -5.80
CA TYR A 124 -8.43 25.77 -5.72
C TYR A 124 -7.55 24.82 -4.88
N GLY A 125 -6.58 25.38 -4.15
CA GLY A 125 -5.54 24.64 -3.43
C GLY A 125 -4.18 24.75 -4.12
N PRO A 126 -3.10 24.20 -3.54
CA PRO A 126 -1.77 24.27 -4.13
C PRO A 126 -1.68 23.42 -5.40
N ASN A 127 -1.07 23.97 -6.44
CA ASN A 127 -1.04 23.38 -7.78
C ASN A 127 -0.37 22.00 -7.79
N ALA A 128 -1.06 20.96 -8.29
CA ALA A 128 -0.59 19.58 -8.33
C ALA A 128 -0.07 18.97 -7.01
N LYS A 129 -0.42 19.57 -5.87
CA LYS A 129 -0.05 19.08 -4.53
C LYS A 129 -1.24 18.34 -3.90
N LEU A 130 -0.99 17.20 -3.29
CA LEU A 130 -2.00 16.52 -2.48
C LEU A 130 -2.40 17.41 -1.29
N PRO A 131 -3.71 17.61 -1.05
CA PRO A 131 -4.18 18.49 0.01
C PRO A 131 -4.26 17.74 1.34
N LEU A 132 -3.10 17.36 1.88
CA LEU A 132 -3.00 16.53 3.10
C LEU A 132 -3.65 17.18 4.34
N ASP A 133 -3.67 18.51 4.40
CA ASP A 133 -4.29 19.28 5.50
C ASP A 133 -5.84 19.37 5.39
N GLU A 134 -6.40 18.97 4.25
CA GLU A 134 -7.82 19.12 3.92
C GLU A 134 -8.48 17.75 3.87
N TRP A 135 -8.68 17.14 5.04
CA TRP A 135 -9.36 15.86 5.15
C TRP A 135 -10.84 16.03 5.51
N GLU A 136 -11.71 15.36 4.77
CA GLU A 136 -13.13 15.26 5.11
C GLU A 136 -13.51 13.84 5.54
N PRO A 137 -14.32 13.70 6.61
CA PRO A 137 -14.84 12.40 7.01
C PRO A 137 -15.95 11.89 6.06
N SER A 138 -16.46 12.74 5.17
CA SER A 138 -17.54 12.40 4.25
C SER A 138 -17.05 11.56 3.09
N SER A 139 -17.48 10.30 2.98
CA SER A 139 -17.15 9.42 1.84
C SER A 139 -17.63 9.89 0.45
N LEU A 140 -18.30 11.04 0.34
CA LEU A 140 -18.75 11.65 -0.92
C LEU A 140 -17.91 12.90 -1.23
N CYS A 141 -17.45 13.02 -2.47
CA CYS A 141 -16.80 14.23 -2.97
C CYS A 141 -17.83 15.35 -3.24
N ASN A 142 -18.55 15.83 -2.23
CA ASN A 142 -19.58 16.87 -2.37
C ASN A 142 -19.46 18.01 -1.34
N ARG A 143 -18.31 18.70 -1.33
CA ARG A 143 -18.13 19.94 -0.55
C ARG A 143 -18.97 21.11 -1.09
N ASN A 144 -19.59 20.95 -2.27
CA ASN A 144 -20.44 21.95 -2.95
C ASN A 144 -21.89 22.04 -2.41
N ALA A 145 -22.33 21.17 -1.51
CA ALA A 145 -23.74 21.11 -1.10
C ALA A 145 -24.24 22.30 -0.25
N GLY A 146 -23.37 23.22 0.20
CA GLY A 146 -23.73 24.27 1.17
C GLY A 146 -23.33 25.72 0.86
N PHE A 147 -22.33 25.97 0.01
CA PHE A 147 -21.76 27.32 -0.18
C PHE A 147 -21.32 27.56 -1.64
N PRO A 148 -22.21 28.08 -2.52
CA PRO A 148 -21.93 28.25 -3.95
C PRO A 148 -20.91 29.37 -4.28
N ASP A 149 -20.61 30.26 -3.34
CA ASP A 149 -19.81 31.47 -3.59
C ASP A 149 -18.37 31.42 -3.04
N ILE A 150 -17.95 30.31 -2.43
CA ILE A 150 -16.59 30.15 -1.91
C ILE A 150 -15.82 29.26 -2.89
N PRO A 151 -14.68 29.70 -3.45
CA PRO A 151 -13.84 28.82 -4.25
C PRO A 151 -13.38 27.67 -3.37
N ILE A 152 -13.90 26.48 -3.67
CA ILE A 152 -13.64 25.30 -2.87
C ILE A 152 -12.25 24.78 -3.25
N SER A 153 -11.44 24.45 -2.26
CA SER A 153 -10.16 23.76 -2.45
C SER A 153 -10.39 22.28 -2.76
N SER A 154 -9.48 21.65 -3.51
CA SER A 154 -9.44 20.19 -3.56
C SER A 154 -9.17 19.62 -2.17
N TYR A 155 -9.68 18.44 -1.87
CA TYR A 155 -9.58 17.82 -0.55
C TYR A 155 -9.53 16.29 -0.65
N LEU A 156 -9.13 15.64 0.44
CA LEU A 156 -9.09 14.19 0.55
C LEU A 156 -10.25 13.67 1.38
N THR A 157 -10.72 12.47 1.03
CA THR A 157 -11.72 11.78 1.83
C THR A 157 -11.50 10.28 1.85
N ILE A 158 -12.07 9.60 2.85
CA ILE A 158 -12.09 8.15 2.95
C ILE A 158 -12.74 7.51 1.72
N MET A 159 -12.15 6.40 1.28
CA MET A 159 -12.72 5.59 0.21
C MET A 159 -13.77 4.60 0.79
N PRO A 160 -15.06 4.72 0.43
CA PRO A 160 -16.07 3.79 0.94
C PRO A 160 -15.88 2.40 0.32
N GLY A 161 -15.98 1.36 1.14
CA GLY A 161 -15.97 -0.04 0.68
C GLY A 161 -14.58 -0.59 0.33
N ILE A 162 -13.51 0.04 0.81
CA ILE A 162 -12.21 -0.61 0.99
C ILE A 162 -11.84 -0.43 2.46
N GLU A 163 -11.57 -1.53 3.14
CA GLU A 163 -11.09 -1.50 4.52
C GLU A 163 -9.61 -1.11 4.54
N GLU A 164 -9.14 -0.61 5.68
CA GLU A 164 -7.71 -0.37 5.92
C GLU A 164 -6.89 -1.63 5.62
N GLY A 165 -5.83 -1.48 4.83
CA GLY A 165 -4.90 -2.55 4.55
C GLY A 165 -4.07 -2.86 5.79
N LYS A 166 -3.97 -4.14 6.15
CA LYS A 166 -3.23 -4.60 7.33
C LYS A 166 -2.24 -5.67 6.94
N ILE A 167 -1.01 -5.47 7.39
CA ILE A 167 0.10 -6.38 7.18
C ILE A 167 0.29 -7.22 8.44
N HIS A 168 0.62 -8.50 8.28
CA HIS A 168 0.92 -9.38 9.41
C HIS A 168 2.08 -8.83 10.24
N ALA A 169 1.85 -8.71 11.55
CA ALA A 169 2.82 -8.16 12.50
C ALA A 169 4.08 -9.04 12.64
N GLY A 170 5.16 -8.41 13.10
CA GLY A 170 6.42 -9.10 13.41
C GLY A 170 7.46 -9.06 12.29
N PHE A 171 7.34 -8.15 11.32
CA PHE A 171 8.40 -7.82 10.37
C PHE A 171 8.75 -6.34 10.51
N ASN A 172 9.98 -5.97 10.17
CA ASN A 172 10.35 -4.57 10.07
C ASN A 172 10.05 -4.11 8.64
N ILE A 173 9.08 -3.20 8.50
CA ILE A 173 8.60 -2.71 7.22
C ILE A 173 8.96 -1.23 7.13
N ALA A 174 9.55 -0.83 6.01
CA ALA A 174 9.96 0.54 5.79
C ALA A 174 9.69 0.98 4.35
N LEU A 175 9.37 2.26 4.18
CA LEU A 175 9.40 2.90 2.87
C LEU A 175 10.84 3.16 2.45
N ILE A 176 11.15 2.88 1.19
CA ILE A 176 12.40 3.25 0.55
C ILE A 176 12.11 4.31 -0.53
N GLY A 177 12.90 5.38 -0.48
CA GLY A 177 12.80 6.49 -1.42
C GLY A 177 11.95 7.64 -0.89
N ASP A 178 11.53 8.51 -1.80
CA ASP A 178 10.90 9.79 -1.45
C ASP A 178 9.37 9.72 -1.44
N ALA A 179 8.75 8.60 -1.87
CA ALA A 179 7.31 8.50 -2.05
C ALA A 179 6.62 7.83 -0.84
N SER A 180 5.55 8.44 -0.36
CA SER A 180 4.70 7.94 0.74
C SER A 180 3.26 7.70 0.31
N TYR A 181 2.81 8.34 -0.77
CA TYR A 181 1.46 8.16 -1.29
C TYR A 181 1.51 7.74 -2.76
N ILE A 182 0.54 6.91 -3.13
CA ILE A 182 0.29 6.50 -4.51
C ILE A 182 -1.11 6.95 -4.88
N VAL A 183 -1.28 7.59 -6.04
CA VAL A 183 -2.59 8.00 -6.54
C VAL A 183 -2.78 7.50 -7.96
N PHE A 184 -3.90 6.82 -8.18
CA PHE A 184 -4.36 6.33 -9.47
C PHE A 184 -5.38 7.31 -10.05
N GLU A 185 -5.11 7.83 -11.24
CA GLU A 185 -6.01 8.74 -11.95
C GLU A 185 -7.31 8.04 -12.37
N THR A 186 -8.44 8.71 -12.14
CA THR A 186 -9.79 8.18 -12.40
C THR A 186 -10.08 7.87 -13.88
N VAL A 187 -9.40 8.52 -14.82
CA VAL A 187 -9.69 8.37 -16.26
C VAL A 187 -8.84 7.29 -16.91
N THR A 188 -7.54 7.29 -16.62
CA THR A 188 -6.57 6.45 -17.34
C THR A 188 -6.00 5.31 -16.49
N GLY A 189 -6.18 5.37 -15.17
CA GLY A 189 -5.51 4.46 -14.23
C GLY A 189 -3.99 4.71 -14.11
N ARG A 190 -3.48 5.83 -14.65
CA ARG A 190 -2.07 6.22 -14.50
C ARG A 190 -1.74 6.47 -13.04
N VAL A 191 -0.51 6.12 -12.68
CA VAL A 191 0.00 6.24 -11.32
C VAL A 191 0.85 7.49 -11.13
N PHE A 192 0.55 8.20 -10.05
CA PHE A 192 1.27 9.37 -9.56
C PHE A 192 1.78 9.09 -8.15
N LEU A 193 3.03 9.45 -7.90
CA LEU A 193 3.71 9.22 -6.63
C LEU A 193 3.93 10.56 -5.93
N TYR A 194 3.63 10.61 -4.64
CA TYR A 194 3.79 11.81 -3.82
C TYR A 194 4.60 11.53 -2.57
N ASP A 195 5.38 12.52 -2.14
CA ASP A 195 6.14 12.47 -0.90
C ASP A 195 5.27 12.73 0.34
N SER A 196 5.90 12.68 1.52
CA SER A 196 5.25 12.93 2.81
C SER A 196 4.62 14.33 2.93
N ASP A 197 5.07 15.30 2.13
CA ASP A 197 4.51 16.65 2.09
C ASP A 197 3.39 16.78 1.06
N GLY A 198 3.10 15.73 0.30
CA GLY A 198 2.10 15.70 -0.76
C GLY A 198 2.57 16.29 -2.08
N MET A 199 3.88 16.46 -2.29
CA MET A 199 4.45 16.95 -3.54
C MET A 199 4.72 15.78 -4.51
N PRO A 200 4.46 15.94 -5.81
CA PRO A 200 4.66 14.87 -6.77
C PRO A 200 6.16 14.59 -6.97
N VAL A 201 6.59 13.36 -6.69
CA VAL A 201 8.01 12.97 -6.70
C VAL A 201 8.57 12.86 -8.12
N SER A 202 7.72 12.46 -9.07
CA SER A 202 8.12 12.19 -10.47
C SER A 202 8.08 13.42 -11.36
N TYR A 203 7.97 14.63 -10.81
CA TYR A 203 7.87 15.86 -11.59
C TYR A 203 8.71 16.98 -10.97
N SER A 204 9.35 17.77 -11.82
CA SER A 204 10.02 18.99 -11.38
C SER A 204 9.00 20.09 -11.06
N PRO A 205 9.39 21.18 -10.37
CA PRO A 205 8.48 22.28 -10.05
C PRO A 205 7.75 22.89 -11.27
N ASN A 206 8.33 22.77 -12.47
CA ASN A 206 7.75 23.27 -13.71
C ASN A 206 6.89 22.23 -14.46
N GLY A 207 6.56 21.10 -13.84
CA GLY A 207 5.74 20.05 -14.46
C GLY A 207 6.48 19.13 -15.44
N VAL A 208 7.82 19.21 -15.52
CA VAL A 208 8.61 18.29 -16.36
C VAL A 208 8.81 16.97 -15.65
N TYR A 209 8.46 15.86 -16.30
CA TYR A 209 8.61 14.50 -15.77
C TYR A 209 10.07 14.15 -15.48
N ILE A 210 10.32 13.56 -14.32
CA ILE A 210 11.62 13.08 -13.85
C ILE A 210 11.59 11.55 -13.86
N PRO A 211 12.36 10.87 -14.74
CA PRO A 211 12.37 9.42 -14.80
C PRO A 211 13.07 8.80 -13.59
N ASN A 212 12.91 7.49 -13.41
CA ASN A 212 13.58 6.66 -12.39
C ASN A 212 13.21 6.97 -10.92
N LYS A 213 12.18 7.78 -10.69
CA LYS A 213 11.52 7.86 -9.39
C LYS A 213 10.53 6.70 -9.27
N LEU A 214 10.59 5.97 -8.17
CA LEU A 214 9.71 4.85 -7.90
C LEU A 214 9.29 4.89 -6.43
N PHE A 215 8.18 4.22 -6.14
CA PHE A 215 7.77 3.93 -4.78
C PHE A 215 8.29 2.55 -4.42
N ALA A 216 8.85 2.38 -3.22
CA ALA A 216 9.31 1.09 -2.74
C ALA A 216 8.95 0.84 -1.28
N VAL A 217 8.49 -0.38 -0.99
CA VAL A 217 8.29 -0.90 0.37
C VAL A 217 9.26 -2.06 0.56
N GLU A 218 10.07 -1.97 1.62
CA GLU A 218 10.97 -3.03 2.05
C GLU A 218 10.39 -3.75 3.26
N ILE A 219 10.37 -5.08 3.19
CA ILE A 219 9.98 -5.97 4.29
C ILE A 219 11.21 -6.79 4.68
N LEU A 220 11.77 -6.46 5.84
CA LEU A 220 12.93 -7.16 6.40
C LEU A 220 12.46 -8.41 7.15
N ARG A 221 13.08 -9.54 6.80
CA ARG A 221 12.84 -10.80 7.52
C ARG A 221 13.57 -10.79 8.85
N ASN A 222 12.93 -11.30 9.91
CA ASN A 222 13.53 -11.37 11.26
C ASN A 222 14.84 -12.18 11.34
N ARG A 223 15.14 -13.00 10.32
CA ARG A 223 16.31 -13.89 10.28
C ARG A 223 16.99 -13.76 8.92
N GLY A 224 18.20 -13.21 8.92
CA GLY A 224 19.05 -13.07 7.74
C GLY A 224 19.15 -11.63 7.25
N MET A 225 19.92 -11.43 6.18
CA MET A 225 20.07 -10.14 5.52
C MET A 225 19.17 -10.02 4.27
N ILE A 226 18.16 -10.89 4.17
CA ILE A 226 17.25 -10.91 3.02
C ILE A 226 16.09 -9.95 3.27
N ALA A 227 15.88 -9.05 2.32
CA ALA A 227 14.79 -8.10 2.26
C ALA A 227 13.91 -8.41 1.04
N ASP A 228 12.60 -8.37 1.20
CA ASP A 228 11.66 -8.37 0.09
C ASP A 228 11.27 -6.93 -0.23
N VAL A 229 11.50 -6.49 -1.47
CA VAL A 229 11.24 -5.12 -1.91
C VAL A 229 10.13 -5.12 -2.95
N ILE A 230 9.03 -4.44 -2.66
CA ILE A 230 7.95 -4.17 -3.60
C ILE A 230 8.22 -2.82 -4.22
N LYS A 231 8.26 -2.72 -5.55
CA LYS A 231 8.47 -1.47 -6.28
C LYS A 231 7.26 -1.17 -7.15
N VAL A 232 6.79 0.08 -7.14
CA VAL A 232 5.71 0.56 -8.01
C VAL A 232 6.26 1.63 -8.94
N TYR A 233 6.09 1.41 -10.24
CA TYR A 233 6.58 2.32 -11.26
C TYR A 233 5.52 3.40 -11.58
N PRO A 234 5.90 4.68 -11.63
CA PRO A 234 4.99 5.76 -12.00
C PRO A 234 4.47 5.58 -13.43
N LEU A 235 3.36 6.24 -13.74
CA LEU A 235 2.63 6.21 -15.02
C LEU A 235 1.99 4.85 -15.33
N SER A 236 2.77 3.76 -15.32
CA SER A 236 2.29 2.40 -15.64
C SER A 236 1.53 1.74 -14.49
N GLY A 237 1.90 2.03 -13.24
CA GLY A 237 1.43 1.28 -12.09
C GLY A 237 1.93 -0.16 -12.04
N ALA A 238 2.92 -0.51 -12.87
CA ALA A 238 3.53 -1.83 -12.81
C ALA A 238 4.12 -2.05 -11.42
N VAL A 239 3.86 -3.24 -10.87
CA VAL A 239 4.40 -3.66 -9.57
C VAL A 239 5.44 -4.73 -9.81
N SER A 240 6.66 -4.53 -9.33
CA SER A 240 7.69 -5.57 -9.28
C SER A 240 7.98 -5.97 -7.84
N HIS A 241 8.43 -7.20 -7.67
CA HIS A 241 8.86 -7.74 -6.39
C HIS A 241 10.25 -8.33 -6.59
N ASP A 242 11.21 -7.79 -5.85
CA ASP A 242 12.60 -8.22 -5.86
C ASP A 242 12.96 -8.77 -4.47
N ILE A 243 13.91 -9.70 -4.46
CA ILE A 243 14.51 -10.21 -3.23
C ILE A 243 15.95 -9.70 -3.22
N GLU A 244 16.29 -8.89 -2.22
CA GLU A 244 17.60 -8.26 -2.09
C GLU A 244 18.33 -8.83 -0.86
N GLU A 245 19.63 -9.12 -1.00
CA GLU A 245 20.50 -9.56 0.10
C GLU A 245 21.36 -8.37 0.53
N ARG A 246 21.27 -7.98 1.80
CA ARG A 246 22.11 -6.96 2.44
C ARG A 246 23.41 -7.55 2.96
#